data_AF-A0A938H8T7-F1
#
_entry.id   AF-A0A938H8T7-F1
#
_cell.length_a   1.000
_cell.length_b   1.000
_cell.length_c   1.000
_cell.angle_alpha   90.00
_cell.angle_beta   90.00
_cell.angle_gamma   90.00
#
_symmetry.space_group_name_H-M   'P 1'
#
loop_
_entity.id
_entity.type
_entity.pdbx_description
1 polymer ?
#
loop_
_entity_poly.entity_id
_entity_poly.type
_entity_poly.pdbx_seq_one_letter_code
_entity_poly.pdbx_strand_id
1 'polypeptide(L)'
;MNKVCVECDALFDPHSREKRRAGGLAIHCPDCSVDDTVRYLGISAGEGKQASVQVLKFGSQGDRDKYQRYWKASSGLNTGKNCQLGYRANEVNVKFETRATFTGNTNHKGKA
;
A
#
# COMPACT_ATOMS: atom_id res chain seq x y z
N MET A 1 -24.13 -9.74 4.90
CA MET A 1 -24.94 -9.38 6.10
C MET A 1 -24.86 -7.87 6.23
N ASN A 2 -25.98 -7.19 6.03
CA ASN A 2 -26.00 -5.73 5.98
C ASN A 2 -25.95 -5.16 7.41
N LYS A 3 -25.28 -4.02 7.58
CA LYS A 3 -25.18 -3.29 8.84
C LYS A 3 -25.83 -1.93 8.69
N VAL A 4 -26.23 -1.36 9.83
CA VAL A 4 -26.76 0.00 9.92
C VAL A 4 -25.61 0.94 10.27
N CYS A 5 -25.51 2.07 9.56
CA CYS A 5 -24.52 3.10 9.84
C CYS A 5 -24.82 3.83 11.14
N VAL A 6 -23.84 4.03 12.00
CA VAL A 6 -24.03 4.75 13.28
C VAL A 6 -24.25 6.26 13.09
N GLU A 7 -23.85 6.84 11.95
CA GLU A 7 -23.98 8.29 11.72
C GLU A 7 -25.22 8.69 10.92
N CYS A 8 -25.65 7.86 9.97
CA CYS A 8 -26.74 8.20 9.06
C CYS A 8 -27.85 7.15 9.01
N ASP A 9 -27.78 6.12 9.85
CA ASP A 9 -28.73 5.00 9.93
C ASP A 9 -29.00 4.28 8.60
N ALA A 10 -28.16 4.51 7.58
CA ALA A 10 -28.28 3.86 6.29
C ALA A 10 -27.91 2.38 6.38
N LEU A 11 -28.67 1.54 5.68
CA LEU A 11 -28.33 0.14 5.45
C LEU A 11 -27.19 0.04 4.44
N PHE A 12 -26.07 -0.55 4.84
CA PHE A 12 -24.92 -0.75 3.96
C PHE A 12 -24.34 -2.16 4.12
N ASP A 13 -23.70 -2.65 3.05
CA ASP A 13 -22.94 -3.90 3.13
C ASP A 13 -21.48 -3.60 3.51
N PRO A 14 -21.00 -4.07 4.68
CA PRO A 14 -19.61 -3.90 5.10
C PRO A 14 -18.59 -4.60 4.18
N HIS A 15 -19.04 -5.57 3.38
CA HIS A 15 -18.19 -6.30 2.43
C HIS A 15 -18.29 -5.77 0.99
N SER A 16 -19.07 -4.70 0.77
CA SER A 16 -19.15 -4.05 -0.54
C SER A 16 -17.79 -3.51 -0.99
N ARG A 17 -17.58 -3.47 -2.32
CA ARG A 17 -16.37 -2.91 -2.92
C ARG A 17 -16.16 -1.44 -2.52
N GLU A 18 -17.24 -0.67 -2.52
CA GLU A 18 -17.22 0.76 -2.18
C GLU A 18 -16.79 0.96 -0.72
N LYS A 19 -17.28 0.14 0.22
CA LYS A 19 -16.83 0.19 1.62
C LYS A 19 -15.35 -0.16 1.78
N ARG A 20 -14.85 -1.19 1.09
CA ARG A 20 -13.41 -1.54 1.12
C ARG A 20 -12.55 -0.41 0.57
N ARG A 21 -13.05 0.32 -0.43
CA ARG A 21 -12.35 1.45 -1.05
C ARG A 21 -12.30 2.66 -0.12
N ALA A 22 -13.46 3.10 0.38
CA ALA A 22 -13.56 4.20 1.34
C ALA A 22 -12.74 3.91 2.62
N GLY A 23 -12.79 2.67 3.12
CA GLY A 23 -12.15 2.29 4.38
C GLY A 23 -12.94 2.78 5.58
N GLY A 24 -12.23 3.29 6.60
CA GLY A 24 -12.82 3.71 7.86
C GLY A 24 -13.34 2.54 8.72
N LEU A 25 -14.08 2.87 9.78
CA LEU A 25 -14.59 1.85 10.72
C LEU A 25 -15.70 1.02 10.08
N ALA A 26 -15.80 -0.25 10.48
CA ALA A 26 -16.82 -1.18 9.98
C ALA A 26 -18.27 -0.83 10.39
N ILE A 27 -18.46 0.23 11.19
CA ILE A 27 -19.75 0.74 11.67
C ILE A 27 -20.28 1.93 10.85
N HIS A 28 -19.46 2.53 10.00
CA HIS A 28 -19.85 3.67 9.16
C HIS A 28 -20.07 3.22 7.71
N CYS A 29 -21.06 3.81 7.03
CA CYS A 29 -21.28 3.59 5.61
C CYS A 29 -20.13 4.19 4.77
N PRO A 30 -20.04 3.86 3.46
CA PRO A 30 -18.99 4.39 2.58
C PRO A 30 -18.95 5.92 2.53
N ASP A 31 -20.11 6.58 2.55
CA ASP A 31 -20.23 8.05 2.46
C ASP A 31 -19.79 8.75 3.76
N CYS A 32 -20.06 8.14 4.91
CA CYS A 32 -19.60 8.61 6.21
C CYS A 32 -18.12 8.28 6.49
N SER A 33 -17.53 7.35 5.72
CA SER A 33 -16.17 6.87 5.93
C SER A 33 -15.13 7.57 5.05
N VAL A 34 -15.40 8.81 4.64
CA VAL A 34 -14.48 9.58 3.81
C VAL A 34 -13.26 9.96 4.66
N ASP A 35 -12.15 9.30 4.36
CA ASP A 35 -10.84 9.61 4.93
C ASP A 35 -10.00 10.30 3.86
N ASP A 36 -9.83 11.62 3.99
CA ASP A 36 -8.98 12.42 3.11
C ASP A 36 -7.49 12.18 3.34
N THR A 37 -7.11 11.40 4.37
CA THR A 37 -5.71 11.10 4.62
C THR A 37 -5.22 10.02 3.66
N VAL A 38 -4.21 10.38 2.86
CA VAL A 38 -3.55 9.44 1.95
C VAL A 38 -2.85 8.35 2.77
N ARG A 39 -3.32 7.11 2.62
CA ARG A 39 -2.80 5.98 3.38
C ARG A 39 -1.33 5.72 3.03
N TYR A 40 -0.55 5.40 4.05
CA TYR A 40 0.83 4.99 3.87
C TYR A 40 0.95 3.70 3.03
N LEU A 41 2.07 3.56 2.32
CA LEU A 41 2.40 2.36 1.56
C LEU A 41 3.66 1.71 2.13
N GLY A 42 3.54 0.47 2.58
CA GLY A 42 4.68 -0.38 2.91
C GLY A 42 5.19 -1.10 1.66
N ILE A 43 6.46 -0.93 1.32
CA ILE A 43 7.15 -1.69 0.26
C ILE A 43 8.42 -2.35 0.81
N SER A 44 8.82 -3.48 0.25
CA SER A 44 10.17 -4.02 0.50
C SER A 44 11.21 -3.05 -0.03
N ALA A 45 12.30 -2.76 0.67
CA ALA A 45 13.37 -1.97 0.10
C ALA A 45 14.10 -2.78 -0.98
N GLY A 46 14.57 -2.12 -2.03
CA GLY A 46 15.32 -2.75 -3.13
C GLY A 46 16.73 -3.22 -2.77
N GLU A 47 17.09 -3.26 -1.48
CA GLU A 47 18.39 -3.75 -1.05
C GLU A 47 18.41 -5.27 -1.06
N GLY A 48 19.31 -5.85 -1.86
CA GLY A 48 19.42 -7.30 -2.09
C GLY A 48 19.82 -8.16 -0.87
N LYS A 49 19.74 -7.63 0.36
CA LYS A 49 20.00 -8.36 1.60
C LYS A 49 18.90 -8.04 2.63
N GLN A 50 18.23 -9.10 3.08
CA GLN A 50 17.28 -9.20 4.20
C GLN A 50 16.19 -8.12 4.27
N ALA A 51 15.00 -8.48 3.78
CA ALA A 51 13.68 -8.14 4.33
C ALA A 51 13.52 -6.72 4.93
N SER A 52 14.07 -5.70 4.28
CA SER A 52 13.93 -4.32 4.68
C SER A 52 12.58 -3.81 4.18
N VAL A 53 11.86 -3.04 5.01
CA VAL A 53 10.53 -2.50 4.69
C VAL A 53 10.57 -0.99 4.81
N GLN A 54 10.15 -0.29 3.77
CA GLN A 54 9.99 1.16 3.76
C GLN A 54 8.51 1.53 3.82
N VAL A 55 8.18 2.51 4.67
CA VAL A 55 6.86 3.10 4.78
C VAL A 55 6.89 4.46 4.12
N LEU A 56 6.15 4.59 3.02
CA LEU A 56 6.08 5.77 2.17
C LEU A 56 4.78 6.54 2.39
N LYS A 57 4.87 7.87 2.44
CA LYS A 57 3.73 8.81 2.44
C LYS A 57 3.63 9.48 1.08
N PHE A 58 2.42 9.58 0.54
CA PHE A 58 2.15 10.23 -0.74
C PHE A 58 1.27 11.45 -0.54
N GLY A 59 1.35 12.41 -1.47
CA GLY A 59 0.46 13.58 -1.49
C GLY A 59 -0.93 13.27 -2.03
N SER A 60 -1.09 12.18 -2.78
CA SER A 60 -2.39 11.73 -3.30
C SER A 60 -2.52 10.20 -3.29
N GLN A 61 -3.75 9.71 -3.15
CA GLN A 61 -4.04 8.28 -3.23
C GLN A 61 -3.79 7.73 -4.65
N GLY A 62 -3.99 8.54 -5.69
CA GLY A 62 -3.70 8.16 -7.08
C GLY A 62 -2.21 7.92 -7.32
N ASP A 63 -1.34 8.75 -6.74
CA ASP A 63 0.11 8.60 -6.87
C ASP A 63 0.64 7.39 -6.11
N ARG A 64 0.08 7.14 -4.92
CA ARG A 64 0.34 5.92 -4.14
C ARG A 64 0.03 4.66 -4.97
N ASP A 65 -1.14 4.60 -5.60
CA ASP A 65 -1.57 3.41 -6.36
C ASP A 65 -0.71 3.21 -7.62
N LYS A 66 -0.33 4.30 -8.31
CA LYS A 66 0.59 4.24 -9.46
C LYS A 66 1.96 3.73 -9.03
N TYR A 67 2.53 4.29 -7.95
CA TYR A 67 3.83 3.88 -7.44
C TYR A 67 3.82 2.42 -6.95
N GLN A 68 2.75 1.98 -6.29
CA GLN A 68 2.60 0.58 -5.87
C GLN A 68 2.62 -0.39 -7.06
N ARG A 69 1.92 -0.06 -8.15
CA ARG A 69 1.89 -0.89 -9.37
C ARG A 69 3.27 -0.96 -10.02
N TYR A 70 3.94 0.19 -10.13
CA TYR A 70 5.30 0.27 -10.63
C TYR A 70 6.27 -0.56 -9.78
N TRP A 71 6.26 -0.38 -8.46
CA TRP A 71 7.13 -1.11 -7.56
C TRP A 71 6.96 -2.62 -7.68
N LYS A 72 5.71 -3.12 -7.71
CA LYS A 72 5.43 -4.56 -7.87
C LYS A 72 5.95 -5.12 -9.19
N ALA A 73 5.77 -4.37 -10.28
CA ALA A 73 6.27 -4.76 -11.61
C ALA A 73 7.80 -4.79 -11.66
N SER A 74 8.46 -3.76 -11.11
CA SER A 74 9.92 -3.62 -11.13
C SER A 74 10.64 -4.55 -10.14
N SER A 75 10.00 -4.88 -9.02
CA SER A 75 10.60 -5.75 -8.00
C SER A 75 10.40 -7.25 -8.27
N GLY A 76 9.65 -7.62 -9.32
CA GLY A 76 9.27 -9.01 -9.58
C GLY A 76 8.31 -9.62 -8.53
N LEU A 77 7.63 -8.77 -7.74
CA LEU A 77 6.63 -9.26 -6.78
C LEU A 77 5.35 -9.64 -7.53
N ASN A 78 4.92 -10.90 -7.38
CA ASN A 78 3.73 -11.52 -8.01
C ASN A 78 3.91 -12.03 -9.46
N THR A 79 5.14 -12.26 -9.95
CA THR A 79 5.37 -12.89 -11.27
C THR A 79 5.54 -14.41 -11.24
N GLY A 80 5.40 -15.05 -10.07
CA GLY A 80 5.48 -16.51 -9.94
C GLY A 80 6.85 -17.07 -10.37
N LYS A 81 6.87 -18.22 -11.05
CA LYS A 81 8.11 -18.85 -11.56
C LYS A 81 8.69 -18.14 -12.79
N ASN A 82 7.94 -17.22 -13.40
CA ASN A 82 8.39 -16.41 -14.52
C ASN A 82 9.17 -15.21 -13.96
N CYS A 83 10.38 -15.49 -13.44
CA CYS A 83 11.35 -14.49 -12.96
C CYS A 83 11.88 -13.56 -14.05
N GLN A 84 11.21 -13.46 -15.21
CA GLN A 84 11.58 -12.52 -16.25
C GLN A 84 10.95 -11.16 -15.95
N LEU A 85 11.81 -10.19 -15.62
CA LEU A 85 11.54 -8.75 -15.61
C LEU A 85 11.25 -8.21 -17.04
N GLY A 86 10.51 -8.97 -17.86
CA GLY A 86 10.20 -8.62 -19.25
C GLY A 86 9.24 -7.43 -19.34
N TYR A 87 8.39 -7.24 -18.32
CA TYR A 87 7.55 -6.06 -18.19
C TYR A 87 8.23 -5.03 -17.29
N ARG A 88 8.96 -4.10 -17.89
CA ARG A 88 9.43 -2.89 -17.21
C ARG A 88 8.29 -1.87 -17.23
N ALA A 89 7.66 -1.65 -16.08
CA ALA A 89 6.73 -0.53 -15.96
C ALA A 89 7.49 0.78 -16.18
N ASN A 90 6.90 1.72 -16.91
CA ASN A 90 7.47 3.06 -17.09
C ASN A 90 7.68 3.71 -15.72
N GLU A 91 8.81 4.40 -15.57
CA GLU A 91 9.12 5.15 -14.35
C GLU A 91 8.03 6.18 -14.08
N VAL A 92 7.52 6.18 -12.85
CA VAL A 92 6.41 7.05 -12.46
C VAL A 92 6.97 8.30 -11.81
N ASN A 93 6.64 9.48 -12.34
CA ASN A 93 6.97 10.75 -11.70
C ASN A 93 6.04 11.02 -10.50
N VAL A 94 6.31 10.34 -9.38
CA VAL A 94 5.54 10.45 -8.14
C VAL A 94 6.45 10.99 -7.05
N LYS A 95 6.00 12.06 -6.37
CA LYS A 95 6.65 12.56 -5.16
C LYS A 95 6.14 11.79 -3.95
N PHE A 96 7.07 11.24 -3.17
CA PHE A 96 6.78 10.56 -1.92
C PHE A 96 7.81 10.92 -0.86
N GLU A 97 7.40 10.79 0.39
CA GLU A 97 8.25 11.00 1.56
C GLU A 97 8.41 9.68 2.31
N THR A 98 9.66 9.24 2.50
CA THR A 98 9.95 8.06 3.30
C THR A 98 9.83 8.41 4.77
N ARG A 99 8.85 7.83 5.46
CA ARG A 99 8.59 8.10 6.87
C ARG A 99 9.34 7.16 7.81
N ALA A 100 9.55 5.93 7.38
CA ALA A 100 10.31 4.95 8.13
C ALA A 100 10.97 3.96 7.18
N THR A 101 12.19 3.58 7.48
CA THR A 101 12.87 2.45 6.86
C THR A 101 13.26 1.49 7.97
N PHE A 102 12.66 0.31 7.94
CA PHE A 102 13.03 -0.79 8.82
C PHE A 102 14.01 -1.66 8.06
N THR A 103 15.30 -1.44 8.29
CA THR A 103 16.33 -2.33 7.79
C THR A 103 16.36 -3.55 8.70
N GLY A 104 16.00 -4.73 8.18
CA GLY A 104 16.22 -5.99 8.88
C GLY A 104 17.70 -6.16 9.22
N ASN A 105 17.99 -6.97 10.24
CA ASN A 105 19.31 -7.20 10.86
C ASN A 105 20.48 -6.73 9.98
N THR A 106 21.08 -5.59 10.33
CA THR A 106 22.34 -5.11 9.74
C THR A 106 23.35 -6.23 9.87
N ASN A 107 23.58 -6.93 8.77
CA ASN A 107 24.44 -8.09 8.65
C ASN A 107 25.63 -8.03 9.61
N HIS A 108 25.54 -8.71 10.76
CA HIS A 108 26.63 -8.87 11.71
C HIS A 108 27.66 -9.91 11.22
N LYS A 109 27.57 -10.37 9.96
CA LYS A 109 28.59 -11.20 9.31
C LYS A 109 29.72 -10.28 8.84
N GLY A 110 30.63 -9.97 9.75
CA GLY A 110 31.84 -9.21 9.46
C GLY A 110 32.30 -8.18 10.49
N LYS A 111 31.82 -8.20 11.75
CA LYS A 111 32.61 -7.56 12.81
C LYS A 111 33.83 -8.45 13.08
N ALA A 112 34.96 -8.06 12.49
CA ALA A 112 36.29 -8.39 12.96
C ALA A 112 36.60 -7.61 14.24
#